data_AF-A0A6S6XN83-F1
#
_entry.id   AF-A0A6S6XN83-F1
#
_cell.length_a   1.000
_cell.length_b   1.000
_cell.length_c   1.000
_cell.angle_alpha   90.00
_cell.angle_beta   90.00
_cell.angle_gamma   90.00
#
_symmetry.space_group_name_H-M   'P 1'
#
loop_
_entity.id
_entity.type
_entity.pdbx_description
1 polymer ?
#
loop_
_entity_poly.entity_id
_entity_poly.type
_entity_poly.pdbx_seq_one_letter_code
_entity_poly.pdbx_strand_id
1 'polypeptide(L)'
;MTNTERVAYIRGLTEGLELDADKKEVKVINAIIDLLDDMALSISEAEDNMNDMADQLDAVDEDLGSLEEDFYEDDEDDDSDDEDDDTYYEVTCPNCNETVCLTEDILSDGHLDCPNCGTPLEFELDDSCDCGCCDTEDTDDSEDK
;
A
#
# COMPACT_ATOMS: atom_id res chain seq x y z
N MET A 1 14.49 5.77 31.17
CA MET A 1 13.47 5.76 32.24
C MET A 1 12.18 5.27 31.60
N THR A 2 11.69 4.09 31.95
CA THR A 2 10.48 3.51 31.36
C THR A 2 9.24 4.31 31.77
N ASN A 3 8.13 4.16 31.06
CA ASN A 3 6.89 4.83 31.44
C ASN A 3 6.46 4.42 32.85
N THR A 4 6.62 3.15 33.23
CA THR A 4 6.35 2.64 34.57
C THR A 4 7.22 3.31 35.64
N GLU A 5 8.52 3.52 35.38
CA GLU A 5 9.40 4.25 36.30
C GLU A 5 8.98 5.71 36.47
N ARG A 6 8.48 6.33 35.40
CA ARG A 6 7.98 7.72 35.43
C ARG A 6 6.69 7.84 36.22
N VAL A 7 5.75 6.89 36.07
CA VAL A 7 4.51 6.89 36.86
C VAL A 7 4.80 6.62 38.35
N ALA A 8 5.69 5.68 38.65
CA ALA A 8 6.15 5.44 40.03
C ALA A 8 6.79 6.70 40.66
N TYR A 9 7.57 7.45 39.88
CA TYR A 9 8.12 8.73 40.32
C TYR A 9 7.03 9.78 40.60
N ILE A 10 6.02 9.90 39.73
CA ILE A 10 4.88 10.82 39.93
C ILE A 10 4.06 10.41 41.16
N ARG A 11 3.86 9.11 41.38
CA ARG A 11 3.17 8.58 42.57
C ARG A 11 3.91 8.99 43.83
N GLY A 12 5.23 8.80 43.88
CA GLY A 12 6.06 9.22 45.01
C GLY A 12 6.05 10.74 45.26
N LEU A 13 6.07 11.57 44.21
CA LEU A 13 5.91 13.02 44.34
C LEU A 13 4.54 13.40 44.92
N THR A 14 3.48 12.69 44.50
CA THR A 14 2.11 12.95 44.96
C THR A 14 1.93 12.58 46.42
N GLU A 15 2.52 11.47 46.86
CA GLU A 15 2.55 11.05 48.27
C GLU A 15 3.31 12.06 49.14
N GLY A 16 4.41 12.62 48.63
CA GLY A 16 5.21 13.63 49.32
C GLY A 16 4.54 15.01 49.47
N LEU A 17 3.42 15.25 48.79
CA LEU A 17 2.62 16.47 48.96
C LEU A 17 1.70 16.44 50.18
N GLU A 18 1.60 15.28 50.85
CA GLU A 18 0.78 15.09 52.07
C GLU A 18 -0.69 15.57 51.88
N LEU A 19 -1.25 15.31 50.71
CA LEU A 19 -2.61 15.74 50.37
C LEU A 19 -3.66 14.93 51.13
N ASP A 20 -4.75 15.60 51.50
CA ASP A 20 -5.88 14.97 52.18
C ASP A 20 -6.68 14.06 51.22
N ALA A 21 -6.55 12.74 51.41
CA ALA A 21 -7.14 11.70 50.57
C ALA A 21 -8.68 11.75 50.49
N ASP A 22 -9.36 12.40 51.43
CA ASP A 22 -10.81 12.51 51.42
C ASP A 22 -11.33 13.58 50.45
N LYS A 23 -10.47 14.51 50.04
CA LYS A 23 -10.81 15.56 49.09
C LYS A 23 -11.06 15.00 47.69
N LYS A 24 -12.05 15.57 47.00
CA LYS A 24 -12.50 15.09 45.69
C LYS A 24 -11.40 15.21 44.64
N GLU A 25 -10.63 16.30 44.68
CA GLU A 25 -9.49 16.56 43.82
C GLU A 25 -8.38 15.51 43.99
N VAL A 26 -8.11 15.04 45.21
CA VAL A 26 -7.08 14.01 45.47
C VAL A 26 -7.53 12.65 44.95
N LYS A 27 -8.82 12.33 45.06
CA LYS A 27 -9.40 11.12 44.45
C LYS A 27 -9.26 11.12 42.94
N VAL A 28 -9.46 12.27 42.29
CA VAL A 28 -9.26 12.42 40.84
C VAL A 28 -7.79 12.25 40.48
N ILE A 29 -6.87 12.86 41.23
CA ILE A 29 -5.42 12.72 40.99
C ILE A 29 -4.99 11.25 41.10
N ASN A 30 -5.40 10.54 42.15
CA ASN A 30 -5.07 9.13 42.32
C ASN A 30 -5.61 8.27 41.16
N ALA A 31 -6.86 8.51 40.74
CA ALA A 31 -7.43 7.82 39.59
C ALA A 31 -6.67 8.09 38.28
N ILE A 32 -6.13 9.31 38.09
CA ILE A 32 -5.27 9.64 36.95
C ILE A 32 -3.95 8.88 37.03
N ILE A 33 -3.33 8.80 38.22
CA ILE A 33 -2.07 8.08 38.40
C ILE A 33 -2.27 6.58 38.13
N ASP A 34 -3.36 5.99 38.61
CA ASP A 34 -3.69 4.59 38.37
C ASP A 34 -3.91 4.33 36.87
N LEU A 35 -4.64 5.21 36.18
CA LEU A 35 -4.79 5.13 34.71
C LEU A 35 -3.44 5.22 34.00
N LEU A 36 -2.54 6.10 34.45
CA LEU A 36 -1.20 6.22 33.86
C LEU A 36 -0.35 4.97 34.09
N ASP A 37 -0.49 4.29 35.24
CA ASP A 37 0.18 3.02 35.51
C ASP A 37 -0.34 1.92 34.55
N ASP A 38 -1.66 1.80 34.41
CA ASP A 38 -2.28 0.85 33.48
C ASP A 38 -1.85 1.10 32.03
N MET A 39 -1.81 2.37 31.62
CA MET A 39 -1.32 2.78 30.30
C MET A 39 0.17 2.46 30.12
N ALA A 40 0.99 2.68 31.15
CA ALA A 40 2.42 2.38 31.08
C ALA A 40 2.66 0.88 30.89
N LEU A 41 1.93 0.02 31.61
CA LEU A 41 2.00 -1.44 31.45
C LEU A 41 1.51 -1.86 30.06
N SER A 42 0.36 -1.36 29.61
CA SER A 42 -0.20 -1.67 28.30
C SER A 42 0.73 -1.27 27.16
N ILE A 43 1.44 -0.14 27.29
CA ILE A 43 2.43 0.31 26.29
C ILE A 43 3.62 -0.65 26.26
N SER A 44 4.15 -1.05 27.42
CA SER A 44 5.27 -2.01 27.47
C SER A 44 4.89 -3.36 26.87
N GLU A 45 3.70 -3.88 27.18
CA GLU A 45 3.20 -5.11 26.56
C GLU A 45 3.03 -4.97 25.03
N ALA A 46 2.59 -3.80 24.55
CA ALA A 46 2.48 -3.54 23.12
C ALA A 46 3.86 -3.47 22.43
N GLU A 47 4.86 -2.86 23.07
CA GLU A 47 6.25 -2.83 22.58
C GLU A 47 6.83 -4.25 22.47
N ASP A 48 6.61 -5.09 23.48
CA ASP A 48 7.05 -6.49 23.46
C ASP A 48 6.38 -7.27 22.32
N ASN A 49 5.05 -7.14 22.17
CA ASN A 49 4.32 -7.79 21.07
C ASN A 49 4.78 -7.31 19.68
N MET A 50 5.17 -6.04 19.55
CA MET A 50 5.72 -5.51 18.29
C MET A 50 7.08 -6.11 17.96
N ASN A 51 7.94 -6.31 18.97
CA ASN A 51 9.22 -6.98 18.77
C ASN A 51 9.01 -8.45 18.35
N ASP A 52 8.10 -9.16 19.01
CA ASP A 52 7.75 -10.54 18.64
C ASP A 52 7.24 -10.61 17.19
N MET A 53 6.42 -9.64 16.77
CA MET A 53 5.93 -9.56 15.39
C MET A 53 7.04 -9.27 14.38
N ALA A 54 8.02 -8.44 14.73
CA ALA A 54 9.19 -8.19 13.88
C ALA A 54 9.97 -9.48 13.63
N ASP A 55 10.22 -10.27 14.67
CA ASP A 55 10.88 -11.58 14.54
C ASP A 55 10.09 -12.55 13.63
N GLN A 56 8.76 -12.53 13.71
CA GLN A 56 7.92 -13.33 12.80
C GLN A 56 7.97 -12.84 11.36
N LEU A 57 8.04 -11.53 11.12
CA LEU A 57 8.15 -10.96 9.78
C LEU A 57 9.50 -11.30 9.15
N ASP A 58 10.58 -11.26 9.92
CA ASP A 58 11.91 -11.68 9.46
C ASP A 58 11.91 -13.16 9.05
N ALA A 59 11.22 -14.02 9.80
CA ALA A 59 11.07 -15.43 9.42
C ALA A 59 10.28 -15.63 8.12
N VAL A 60 9.22 -14.83 7.91
CA VAL A 60 8.45 -14.86 6.66
C VAL A 60 9.30 -14.37 5.48
N ASP A 61 10.11 -13.33 5.67
CA ASP A 61 11.03 -12.82 4.66
C ASP A 61 12.05 -13.88 4.23
N GLU A 62 12.64 -14.60 5.20
CA GLU A 62 13.57 -15.72 4.92
C GLU A 62 12.89 -16.87 4.16
N ASP A 63 11.67 -17.25 4.54
CA ASP A 63 10.88 -18.27 3.86
C ASP A 63 10.55 -17.85 2.42
N LEU A 64 10.20 -16.58 2.19
CA LEU A 64 9.93 -16.04 0.85
C LEU A 64 11.19 -15.99 0.00
N GLY A 65 12.32 -15.55 0.54
CA GLY A 65 13.61 -15.58 -0.17
C GLY A 65 14.01 -16.99 -0.59
N SER A 66 13.73 -17.99 0.24
CA SER A 66 13.96 -19.39 -0.12
C SER A 66 13.06 -19.86 -1.26
N LEU A 67 11.80 -19.41 -1.30
CA LEU A 67 10.89 -19.69 -2.41
C LEU A 67 11.31 -18.95 -3.69
N GLU A 68 11.87 -17.75 -3.57
CA GLU A 68 12.41 -17.01 -4.71
C GLU A 68 13.60 -17.74 -5.34
N GLU A 69 14.53 -18.25 -4.52
CA GLU A 69 15.63 -19.11 -4.99
C GLU A 69 15.10 -20.41 -5.65
N ASP A 70 14.09 -21.06 -5.07
CA ASP A 70 13.56 -22.33 -5.61
C ASP A 70 12.74 -22.18 -6.92
N PHE A 71 12.09 -21.03 -7.15
CA PHE A 71 11.11 -20.85 -8.24
C PHE A 71 11.46 -19.75 -9.26
N TYR A 72 12.28 -18.77 -8.89
CA TYR A 72 12.56 -17.60 -9.72
C TYR A 72 14.06 -17.39 -10.04
N GLU A 73 15.01 -18.06 -9.36
CA GLU A 73 16.46 -17.93 -9.67
C GLU A 73 16.94 -18.73 -10.90
N ASP A 74 16.17 -19.69 -11.41
CA ASP A 74 16.58 -20.51 -12.58
C ASP A 74 16.34 -19.80 -13.94
N ASP A 75 15.77 -18.58 -13.94
CA ASP A 75 15.49 -17.77 -15.14
C ASP A 75 16.50 -16.62 -15.38
N GLU A 76 17.59 -16.52 -14.61
CA GLU A 76 18.63 -15.49 -14.80
C GLU A 76 19.81 -15.89 -15.73
N ASP A 77 19.74 -17.07 -16.38
CA ASP A 77 20.76 -17.54 -17.32
C ASP A 77 20.15 -18.19 -18.59
N ASP A 78 18.96 -17.74 -19.00
CA ASP A 78 18.45 -18.00 -20.35
C ASP A 78 18.36 -16.68 -21.12
N ASP A 79 19.40 -16.44 -21.93
CA ASP A 79 19.32 -15.69 -23.21
C ASP A 79 18.35 -16.44 -24.16
N SER A 80 17.10 -16.61 -23.73
CA SER A 80 15.93 -16.90 -24.55
C SER A 80 15.03 -15.69 -24.32
N ASP A 81 15.00 -14.65 -25.15
CA ASP A 81 14.36 -14.67 -26.48
C ASP A 81 13.12 -15.60 -26.55
N ASP A 82 12.44 -15.84 -25.42
CA ASP A 82 11.05 -16.25 -25.39
C ASP A 82 10.20 -14.98 -25.29
N GLU A 83 9.88 -14.49 -26.48
CA GLU A 83 8.79 -13.55 -26.78
C GLU A 83 7.45 -14.09 -26.24
N ASP A 84 7.25 -14.05 -24.92
CA ASP A 84 5.94 -14.18 -24.27
C ASP A 84 5.84 -13.15 -23.12
N ASP A 85 6.37 -11.93 -23.36
CA ASP A 85 5.90 -10.74 -22.66
C ASP A 85 4.50 -10.42 -23.20
N ASP A 86 3.48 -11.06 -22.63
CA ASP A 86 2.07 -10.71 -22.84
C ASP A 86 1.94 -9.20 -22.63
N THR A 87 2.05 -8.43 -23.71
CA THR A 87 2.07 -6.97 -23.62
C THR A 87 0.66 -6.52 -23.24
N TYR A 88 0.50 -6.05 -22.00
CA TYR A 88 -0.78 -5.60 -21.47
C TYR A 88 -1.01 -4.11 -21.76
N TYR A 89 -2.17 -3.79 -22.33
CA TYR A 89 -2.62 -2.44 -22.62
C TYR A 89 -3.78 -2.06 -21.69
N GLU A 90 -3.65 -0.91 -21.02
CA GLU A 90 -4.74 -0.36 -20.21
C GLU A 90 -5.61 0.59 -21.03
N VAL A 91 -6.91 0.27 -21.11
CA VAL A 91 -7.89 1.13 -21.79
C VAL A 91 -8.99 1.51 -20.81
N THR A 92 -9.28 2.81 -20.73
CA THR A 92 -10.44 3.31 -19.97
C THR A 92 -11.69 3.29 -20.85
N CYS A 93 -12.72 2.57 -20.43
CA CYS A 93 -14.00 2.54 -21.14
C CYS A 93 -14.66 3.94 -21.09
N PRO A 94 -15.03 4.55 -22.23
CA PRO A 94 -15.64 5.89 -22.26
C PRO A 94 -17.07 5.95 -21.70
N ASN A 95 -17.75 4.80 -21.56
CA ASN A 95 -19.13 4.74 -21.10
C ASN A 95 -19.26 4.56 -19.58
N CYS A 96 -18.41 3.72 -18.97
CA CYS A 96 -18.46 3.42 -17.53
C CYS A 96 -17.25 3.92 -16.75
N ASN A 97 -16.23 4.44 -17.43
CA ASN A 97 -14.99 4.94 -16.84
C ASN A 97 -14.16 3.90 -16.08
N GLU A 98 -14.43 2.61 -16.31
CA GLU A 98 -13.64 1.50 -15.79
C GLU A 98 -12.38 1.30 -16.62
N THR A 99 -11.24 1.08 -15.95
CA THR A 99 -9.99 0.70 -16.59
C THR A 99 -9.97 -0.81 -16.78
N VAL A 100 -9.77 -1.25 -18.02
CA VAL A 100 -9.71 -2.66 -18.40
C VAL A 100 -8.32 -2.95 -18.97
N CYS A 101 -7.69 -4.04 -18.53
CA CYS A 101 -6.40 -4.51 -19.03
C CYS A 101 -6.63 -5.54 -20.15
N LEU A 102 -5.96 -5.36 -21.30
CA LEU A 102 -6.14 -6.13 -22.53
C LEU A 102 -4.81 -6.67 -23.02
N THR A 103 -4.81 -7.86 -23.63
CA THR A 103 -3.65 -8.43 -24.34
C THR A 103 -3.67 -8.06 -25.82
N GLU A 104 -2.53 -8.20 -26.49
CA GLU A 104 -2.39 -7.92 -27.93
C GLU A 104 -3.35 -8.75 -28.80
N ASP A 105 -3.64 -9.99 -28.41
CA ASP A 105 -4.64 -10.86 -29.06
C ASP A 105 -6.03 -10.21 -29.12
N ILE A 106 -6.47 -9.60 -28.02
CA ILE A 106 -7.80 -8.97 -27.91
C ILE A 106 -7.86 -7.67 -28.71
N LEU A 107 -6.74 -6.94 -28.78
CA LEU A 107 -6.63 -5.75 -29.61
C LEU A 107 -6.63 -6.10 -31.11
N SER A 108 -5.98 -7.20 -31.48
CA SER A 108 -5.93 -7.71 -32.86
C SER A 108 -7.30 -8.14 -33.38
N ASP A 109 -8.19 -8.64 -32.50
CA ASP A 109 -9.58 -8.96 -32.84
C ASP A 109 -10.44 -7.70 -33.12
N GLY A 110 -9.92 -6.50 -32.80
CA GLY A 110 -10.49 -5.20 -33.17
C GLY A 110 -11.79 -4.81 -32.45
N HIS A 111 -12.35 -5.68 -31.61
CA HIS A 111 -13.53 -5.38 -30.80
C HIS A 111 -13.58 -6.17 -29.49
N LEU A 112 -14.02 -5.53 -28.41
CA LEU A 112 -14.22 -6.14 -27.10
C LEU A 112 -15.45 -5.55 -26.41
N ASP A 113 -16.32 -6.40 -25.86
CA ASP A 113 -17.37 -5.92 -24.96
C ASP A 113 -16.80 -5.60 -23.57
N CYS A 114 -16.96 -4.35 -23.12
CA CYS A 114 -16.51 -3.95 -21.78
C CYS A 114 -17.14 -4.85 -20.70
N PRO A 115 -16.36 -5.50 -19.82
CA PRO A 115 -16.88 -6.45 -18.83
C PRO A 115 -17.79 -5.78 -17.77
N ASN A 116 -17.68 -4.47 -17.59
CA ASN A 116 -18.48 -3.74 -16.60
C ASN A 116 -19.85 -3.29 -17.14
N CYS A 117 -19.93 -2.84 -18.40
CA CYS A 117 -21.15 -2.25 -18.95
C CYS A 117 -21.68 -2.88 -20.24
N GLY A 118 -20.94 -3.85 -20.82
CA GLY A 118 -21.31 -4.55 -22.05
C GLY A 118 -21.39 -3.65 -23.28
N THR A 119 -20.74 -2.48 -23.25
CA THR A 119 -20.63 -1.61 -24.43
C THR A 119 -19.45 -2.11 -25.28
N PRO A 120 -19.64 -2.31 -26.60
CA PRO A 120 -18.56 -2.72 -27.48
C PRO A 120 -17.54 -1.59 -27.60
N LEU A 121 -16.28 -1.91 -27.37
CA LEU A 121 -15.11 -1.08 -27.62
C LEU A 121 -14.53 -1.53 -28.95
N GLU A 122 -14.37 -0.60 -29.89
CA GLU A 122 -13.71 -0.85 -31.19
C GLU A 122 -12.31 -0.23 -31.15
N PHE A 123 -11.30 -0.99 -31.59
CA PHE A 123 -9.91 -0.56 -31.63
C PHE A 123 -9.44 -0.47 -33.08
N GLU A 124 -8.99 0.72 -33.50
CA GLU A 124 -8.33 0.91 -34.80
C GLU A 124 -6.81 0.91 -34.59
N LEU A 125 -6.18 -0.21 -34.92
CA LEU A 125 -4.72 -0.31 -35.03
C LEU A 125 -4.33 0.17 -36.43
N ASP A 126 -3.71 1.36 -36.54
CA ASP A 126 -3.10 1.79 -37.80
C ASP A 126 -1.76 1.08 -37.95
N ASP A 127 -1.70 0.06 -38.82
CA ASP A 127 -0.53 -0.77 -39.15
C ASP A 127 0.67 0.01 -39.76
N SER A 128 0.73 1.34 -39.62
CA SER A 128 1.75 2.20 -40.24
C SER A 128 2.77 2.82 -39.31
N CYS A 129 2.66 2.64 -37.98
CA CYS A 129 3.59 3.29 -37.03
C CYS A 129 4.61 2.35 -36.39
N ASP A 130 5.49 1.81 -37.22
CA ASP A 130 6.82 1.33 -36.82
C ASP A 130 7.83 2.50 -36.91
N CYS A 131 7.83 3.40 -35.93
CA CYS A 131 8.96 4.23 -35.46
C CYS A 131 8.49 5.51 -34.74
N GLY A 132 9.09 5.82 -33.59
CA GLY A 132 8.79 6.99 -32.76
C GLY A 132 9.13 8.35 -33.39
N CYS A 133 8.34 8.80 -34.37
CA CYS A 133 8.24 10.20 -34.79
C CYS A 133 6.98 10.44 -35.65
N CYS A 134 5.91 10.96 -35.05
CA CYS A 134 4.87 11.68 -35.79
C CYS A 134 4.56 13.00 -35.09
N ASP A 135 5.44 13.98 -35.32
CA ASP A 135 5.10 15.39 -35.33
C ASP A 135 3.88 15.58 -36.24
N THR A 136 2.70 15.84 -35.68
CA THR A 136 1.62 16.44 -36.46
C THR A 136 1.93 17.92 -36.57
N GLU A 137 2.55 18.27 -37.69
CA GLU A 137 2.74 19.64 -38.15
C GLU A 137 1.40 20.38 -38.18
N ASP A 138 1.38 21.56 -37.54
CA ASP A 138 0.39 22.61 -37.75
C ASP A 138 0.15 22.83 -39.25
N THR A 139 -1.09 22.63 -39.71
CA THR A 139 -1.61 23.34 -40.87
C THR A 139 -2.97 23.96 -40.55
N ASP A 140 -2.87 25.28 -40.47
CA ASP A 140 -3.86 26.34 -40.32
C ASP A 140 -5.00 26.30 -41.36
N ASP A 141 -6.15 26.82 -40.93
CA ASP A 141 -6.91 27.90 -41.60
C ASP A 141 -8.41 27.66 -41.85
N SER A 142 -9.18 28.57 -41.24
CA SER A 142 -10.44 29.22 -41.66
C SER A 142 -11.78 28.42 -41.61
N GLU A 143 -12.92 28.99 -41.19
CA GLU A 143 -13.40 30.38 -41.27
C GLU A 143 -14.26 30.77 -40.04
N ASP A 144 -13.94 31.93 -39.47
CA ASP A 144 -14.84 32.72 -38.61
C ASP A 144 -15.53 33.77 -39.49
N LYS A 145 -16.87 33.76 -39.54
CA LYS A 145 -17.69 34.90 -39.98
C LYS A 145 -19.12 34.83 -39.49
#